data_AF-A0AAW5HK91-F1
#
_entry.id   AF-A0AAW5HK91-F1
#
_cell.length_a   1.000
_cell.length_b   1.000
_cell.length_c   1.000
_cell.angle_alpha   90.00
_cell.angle_beta   90.00
_cell.angle_gamma   90.00
#
_symmetry.space_group_name_H-M   'P 1'
#
loop_
_entity.id
_entity.type
_entity.pdbx_description
1 polymer ?
#
loop_
_entity_poly.entity_id
_entity_poly.type
_entity_poly.pdbx_seq_one_letter_code
_entity_poly.pdbx_strand_id
1 'polypeptide(L)'
;MRRGQRGFGLVELMLALTIGLMLLAAASQLFASAHQAWRLQSTALRMQDEARQALLRMAQDIRMAGMFGCLRLKPSDFDDPALQQVFARPLVIEASTLSLIVAELPGQAGRPDWFLHTDCLTEVSVDEERKAGDPLVYPVSRYVYQFQGDKLRFKRGNSKFQPLVDNVQAMRVERVQMAGGERVDISLTLYEPTLKVQQRHELSVAIRNPVPAS
;
A
#
# COMPACT_ATOMS: atom_id res chain seq x y z
N MET A 1 -66.45 -5.69 -42.16
CA MET A 1 -66.57 -6.95 -41.40
C MET A 1 -65.84 -6.80 -40.07
N ARG A 2 -66.56 -6.62 -38.94
CA ARG A 2 -65.93 -6.61 -37.61
C ARG A 2 -65.80 -8.06 -37.13
N ARG A 3 -64.57 -8.58 -37.02
CA ARG A 3 -64.31 -9.87 -36.35
C ARG A 3 -64.75 -9.72 -34.90
N GLY A 4 -65.73 -10.52 -34.48
CA GLY A 4 -66.21 -10.55 -33.10
C GLY A 4 -65.08 -10.92 -32.15
N GLN A 5 -64.88 -10.10 -31.11
CA GLN A 5 -64.02 -10.45 -29.99
C GLN A 5 -64.59 -11.70 -29.33
N ARG A 6 -63.87 -12.83 -29.43
CA ARG A 6 -64.16 -14.01 -28.62
C ARG A 6 -63.76 -13.65 -27.18
N GLY A 7 -64.71 -13.75 -26.25
CA GLY A 7 -64.48 -13.44 -24.83
C GLY A 7 -63.38 -14.32 -24.24
N PHE A 8 -62.55 -13.73 -23.39
CA PHE A 8 -61.44 -14.40 -22.72
C PHE A 8 -61.97 -15.54 -21.82
N GLY A 9 -61.46 -16.75 -22.01
CA GLY A 9 -61.77 -17.87 -21.13
C GLY A 9 -61.04 -17.75 -19.79
N LEU A 10 -61.65 -18.21 -18.70
CA LEU A 10 -61.00 -18.25 -17.37
C LEU A 10 -59.68 -19.04 -17.41
N VAL A 11 -59.63 -20.11 -18.22
CA VAL A 11 -58.42 -20.92 -18.46
C VAL A 11 -57.32 -20.11 -19.16
N GLU A 12 -57.67 -19.24 -20.12
CA GLU A 12 -56.71 -18.41 -20.86
C GLU A 12 -56.11 -17.33 -19.95
N LEU A 13 -56.92 -16.75 -19.05
CA LEU A 13 -56.44 -15.84 -18.01
C LEU A 13 -55.48 -16.54 -17.03
N MET A 14 -55.83 -17.74 -16.56
CA MET A 14 -54.98 -18.53 -15.66
C MET A 14 -53.64 -18.89 -16.32
N LEU A 15 -53.67 -19.28 -17.60
CA LEU A 15 -52.45 -19.58 -18.36
C LEU A 15 -51.58 -18.32 -18.52
N ALA A 16 -52.17 -17.19 -18.89
CA ALA A 16 -51.44 -15.93 -19.04
C ALA A 16 -50.80 -15.47 -17.72
N LEU A 17 -51.53 -15.55 -16.60
CA LEU A 17 -51.02 -15.18 -15.27
C LEU A 17 -49.90 -16.11 -14.81
N THR A 18 -50.06 -17.42 -14.98
CA THR A 18 -49.04 -18.41 -14.59
C THR A 18 -47.74 -18.22 -15.37
N ILE A 19 -47.82 -18.01 -16.70
CA ILE A 19 -46.64 -17.72 -17.51
C ILE A 19 -46.01 -16.38 -17.12
N GLY A 20 -46.82 -15.34 -16.91
CA GLY A 20 -46.33 -14.03 -16.46
C GLY A 20 -45.57 -14.11 -15.12
N LEU A 21 -46.12 -14.84 -14.15
CA LEU A 21 -45.47 -15.10 -12.87
C LEU A 21 -44.16 -15.88 -13.02
N MET A 22 -44.14 -16.92 -13.86
CA MET A 22 -42.92 -17.69 -14.13
C MET A 22 -41.82 -16.81 -14.74
N LEU A 23 -42.15 -15.95 -15.70
CA LEU A 23 -41.20 -15.03 -16.33
C LEU A 23 -40.65 -14.01 -15.33
N LEU A 24 -41.51 -13.43 -14.48
CA LEU A 24 -41.09 -12.48 -13.45
C LEU A 24 -40.18 -13.15 -12.40
N ALA A 25 -40.49 -14.39 -12.00
CA ALA A 25 -39.65 -15.15 -11.08
C ALA A 25 -38.26 -15.43 -11.70
N ALA A 26 -38.21 -15.85 -12.96
CA ALA A 26 -36.96 -16.07 -13.68
C ALA A 26 -36.13 -14.79 -13.82
N ALA A 27 -36.76 -13.68 -14.23
CA ALA A 27 -36.10 -12.38 -14.36
C ALA A 27 -35.57 -11.87 -13.01
N SER A 28 -36.31 -12.07 -11.93
CA SER A 28 -35.90 -11.69 -10.57
C SER A 28 -34.66 -12.46 -10.12
N GLN A 29 -34.60 -13.76 -10.41
CA GLN A 29 -33.43 -14.58 -10.10
C GLN A 29 -32.20 -14.15 -10.89
N LEU A 30 -32.37 -13.87 -12.19
CA LEU A 30 -31.29 -13.35 -13.03
C LEU A 30 -30.76 -12.02 -12.48
N PHE A 31 -31.66 -11.09 -12.13
CA PHE A 31 -31.28 -9.80 -11.57
C PHE A 31 -30.57 -9.94 -10.22
N ALA A 32 -31.07 -10.81 -9.33
CA ALA A 32 -30.43 -11.07 -8.05
C ALA A 32 -29.01 -11.63 -8.23
N SER A 33 -28.82 -12.58 -9.16
CA SER A 33 -27.51 -13.14 -9.46
C SER A 33 -26.54 -12.12 -10.06
N ALA A 34 -27.01 -11.27 -10.99
CA ALA A 34 -26.22 -10.21 -11.59
C ALA A 34 -25.80 -9.17 -10.53
N HIS A 35 -26.71 -8.81 -9.61
CA HIS A 35 -26.40 -7.88 -8.53
C HIS A 35 -25.37 -8.44 -7.55
N GLN A 36 -25.47 -9.73 -7.19
CA GLN A 36 -24.47 -10.40 -6.35
C GLN A 36 -23.09 -10.45 -7.02
N ALA A 37 -23.03 -10.79 -8.31
CA ALA A 37 -21.79 -10.80 -9.08
C ALA A 37 -21.16 -9.40 -9.15
N TRP A 38 -21.97 -8.36 -9.35
CA TRP A 38 -21.50 -6.97 -9.36
C TRP A 38 -20.92 -6.54 -8.01
N ARG A 39 -21.55 -6.93 -6.89
CA ARG A 39 -21.02 -6.67 -5.53
C ARG A 39 -19.70 -7.40 -5.28
N LEU A 40 -19.59 -8.64 -5.74
CA LEU A 40 -18.35 -9.42 -5.65
C LEU A 40 -17.22 -8.75 -6.44
N GLN A 41 -17.48 -8.39 -7.68
CA GLN A 41 -16.48 -7.78 -8.56
C GLN A 41 -16.04 -6.39 -8.06
N SER A 42 -16.97 -5.55 -7.64
CA SER A 42 -16.65 -4.22 -7.09
C SER A 42 -15.81 -4.32 -5.81
N THR A 43 -16.12 -5.27 -4.92
CA THR A 43 -15.33 -5.51 -3.71
C THR A 43 -13.94 -6.01 -4.03
N ALA A 44 -13.82 -6.99 -4.94
CA ALA A 44 -12.54 -7.52 -5.38
C ALA A 44 -11.64 -6.46 -6.05
N LEU A 45 -12.24 -5.54 -6.82
CA LEU A 45 -11.50 -4.44 -7.43
C LEU A 45 -11.01 -3.43 -6.39
N ARG A 46 -11.84 -3.10 -5.40
CA ARG A 46 -11.44 -2.20 -4.31
C ARG A 46 -10.30 -2.78 -3.49
N MET A 47 -10.38 -4.06 -3.11
CA MET A 47 -9.30 -4.77 -2.41
C MET A 47 -7.99 -4.76 -3.22
N GLN A 48 -8.08 -5.01 -4.53
CA GLN A 48 -6.93 -4.96 -5.41
C GLN A 48 -6.30 -3.57 -5.50
N ASP A 49 -7.12 -2.52 -5.59
CA ASP A 49 -6.64 -1.14 -5.67
C ASP A 49 -5.99 -0.70 -4.35
N GLU A 50 -6.61 -0.98 -3.20
CA GLU A 50 -6.03 -0.73 -1.87
C GLU A 50 -4.67 -1.44 -1.71
N ALA A 51 -4.59 -2.72 -2.05
CA ALA A 51 -3.35 -3.49 -1.99
C ALA A 51 -2.28 -2.93 -2.93
N ARG A 52 -2.67 -2.59 -4.17
CA ARG A 52 -1.76 -2.02 -5.18
C ARG A 52 -1.20 -0.68 -4.72
N GLN A 53 -2.04 0.22 -4.21
CA GLN A 53 -1.62 1.53 -3.73
C GLN A 53 -0.64 1.41 -2.55
N ALA A 54 -0.94 0.55 -1.58
CA ALA A 54 -0.05 0.30 -0.45
C ALA A 54 1.29 -0.31 -0.88
N LEU A 55 1.28 -1.33 -1.73
CA LEU A 55 2.49 -1.97 -2.23
C LEU A 55 3.35 -1.01 -3.06
N LEU A 56 2.74 -0.17 -3.91
CA LEU A 56 3.45 0.84 -4.70
C LEU A 56 4.10 1.90 -3.80
N ARG A 57 3.39 2.35 -2.75
CA ARG A 57 3.94 3.27 -1.76
C ARG A 57 5.14 2.65 -1.02
N MET A 58 4.97 1.45 -0.47
CA MET A 58 6.06 0.73 0.22
C MET A 58 7.25 0.54 -0.72
N ALA A 59 7.02 0.21 -1.99
CA ALA A 59 8.07 0.02 -2.96
C ALA A 59 8.80 1.31 -3.33
N GLN A 60 8.10 2.43 -3.38
CA GLN A 60 8.74 3.73 -3.55
C GLN A 60 9.63 4.03 -2.34
N ASP A 61 9.12 3.86 -1.13
CA ASP A 61 9.89 4.14 0.09
C ASP A 61 11.10 3.21 0.23
N ILE A 62 10.96 1.92 -0.10
CA ILE A 62 12.08 0.96 -0.12
C ILE A 62 13.16 1.38 -1.14
N ARG A 63 12.76 1.90 -2.31
CA ARG A 63 13.73 2.40 -3.32
C ARG A 63 14.44 3.66 -2.86
N MET A 64 13.78 4.52 -2.09
CA MET A 64 14.36 5.75 -1.54
C MET A 64 15.13 5.51 -0.24
N ALA A 65 14.98 4.34 0.39
CA ALA A 65 15.66 4.01 1.63
C ALA A 65 17.18 4.07 1.44
N GLY A 66 17.85 4.84 2.30
CA GLY A 66 19.28 5.07 2.22
C GLY A 66 19.71 6.08 1.15
N MET A 67 18.78 6.68 0.40
CA MET A 67 19.09 7.69 -0.61
C MET A 67 18.83 9.09 -0.05
N PHE A 68 19.88 9.75 0.43
CA PHE A 68 19.74 11.00 1.19
C PHE A 68 20.14 12.27 0.43
N GLY A 69 20.58 12.14 -0.82
CA GLY A 69 21.00 13.28 -1.63
C GLY A 69 22.00 12.87 -2.70
N CYS A 70 22.90 13.78 -3.00
CA CYS A 70 23.94 13.69 -4.02
C CYS A 70 25.23 13.02 -3.55
N LEU A 71 25.59 13.19 -2.26
CA LEU A 71 26.80 12.62 -1.67
C LEU A 71 26.48 11.34 -0.89
N ARG A 72 27.44 10.39 -0.85
CA ARG A 72 27.36 9.18 -0.04
C ARG A 72 27.85 9.50 1.37
N LEU A 73 26.96 9.37 2.35
CA LEU A 73 27.27 9.59 3.77
C LEU A 73 28.36 8.63 4.25
N LYS A 74 29.30 9.18 5.02
CA LYS A 74 30.40 8.51 5.70
C LYS A 74 30.26 8.69 7.21
N PRO A 75 30.91 7.84 8.02
CA PRO A 75 30.95 8.01 9.48
C PRO A 75 31.36 9.40 9.96
N SER A 76 32.25 10.08 9.22
CA SER A 76 32.74 11.44 9.53
C SER A 76 31.68 12.54 9.39
N ASP A 77 30.56 12.25 8.72
CA ASP A 77 29.55 13.24 8.37
C ASP A 77 28.48 13.39 9.47
N PHE A 78 28.66 12.68 10.59
CA PHE A 78 27.77 12.65 11.74
C PHE A 78 28.51 13.10 13.00
N ASP A 79 27.95 14.09 13.70
CA ASP A 79 28.47 14.53 15.00
C ASP A 79 28.06 13.55 16.13
N ASP A 80 26.90 12.89 15.99
CA ASP A 80 26.37 11.92 16.95
C ASP A 80 26.53 10.46 16.47
N PRO A 81 27.29 9.61 17.20
CA PRO A 81 27.43 8.18 16.90
C PRO A 81 26.10 7.40 16.88
N ALA A 82 25.10 7.79 17.68
CA ALA A 82 23.80 7.14 17.68
C ALA A 82 23.05 7.42 16.37
N LEU A 83 23.13 8.65 15.87
CA LEU A 83 22.58 9.04 14.58
C LEU A 83 23.27 8.30 13.42
N GLN A 84 24.60 8.20 13.45
CA GLN A 84 25.36 7.42 12.48
C GLN A 84 24.83 5.98 12.36
N GLN A 85 24.55 5.33 13.49
CA GLN A 85 24.07 3.94 13.49
C GLN A 85 22.68 3.78 12.88
N VAL A 86 21.81 4.79 13.01
CA VAL A 86 20.50 4.82 12.35
C VAL A 86 20.65 4.85 10.83
N PHE A 87 21.54 5.73 10.32
CA PHE A 87 21.75 5.91 8.89
C PHE A 87 22.58 4.77 8.27
N ALA A 88 23.39 4.05 9.07
CA ALA A 88 24.10 2.85 8.64
C ALA A 88 23.16 1.67 8.32
N ARG A 89 21.93 1.66 8.85
CA ARG A 89 20.94 0.60 8.60
C ARG A 89 19.60 1.21 8.16
N PRO A 90 19.53 1.79 6.94
CA PRO A 90 18.37 2.54 6.50
C PRO A 90 17.18 1.66 6.11
N LEU A 91 17.34 0.32 6.05
CA LEU A 91 16.28 -0.65 5.80
C LEU A 91 16.37 -1.80 6.79
N VAL A 92 15.42 -1.87 7.72
CA VAL A 92 15.33 -2.92 8.74
C VAL A 92 13.99 -3.64 8.60
N ILE A 93 14.05 -4.96 8.47
CA ILE A 93 12.89 -5.85 8.38
C ILE A 93 12.85 -6.68 9.67
N GLU A 94 11.73 -6.63 10.37
CA GLU A 94 11.42 -7.46 11.54
C GLU A 94 10.17 -8.31 11.26
N ALA A 95 9.73 -9.10 12.23
CA ALA A 95 8.61 -10.04 12.05
C ALA A 95 7.30 -9.37 11.61
N SER A 96 7.02 -8.16 12.10
CA SER A 96 5.78 -7.42 11.80
C SER A 96 6.01 -5.96 11.44
N THR A 97 7.27 -5.53 11.31
CA THR A 97 7.62 -4.14 11.01
C THR A 97 8.62 -4.05 9.86
N LEU A 98 8.48 -3.00 9.07
CA LEU A 98 9.47 -2.55 8.10
C LEU A 98 9.79 -1.09 8.42
N SER A 99 11.03 -0.85 8.84
CA SER A 99 11.54 0.48 9.16
C SER A 99 12.49 0.96 8.08
N LEU A 100 12.25 2.18 7.58
CA LEU A 100 12.99 2.80 6.49
C LEU A 100 13.47 4.18 6.91
N ILE A 101 14.71 4.54 6.58
CA ILE A 101 15.21 5.91 6.70
C ILE A 101 15.26 6.48 5.28
N VAL A 102 14.48 7.52 5.03
CA VAL A 102 14.25 8.08 3.69
C VAL A 102 14.37 9.60 3.71
N ALA A 103 14.99 10.18 2.67
CA ALA A 103 14.80 11.59 2.38
C ALA A 103 13.35 11.82 1.92
N GLU A 104 12.70 12.83 2.48
CA GLU A 104 11.30 13.08 2.18
C GLU A 104 11.14 13.75 0.82
N LEU A 105 10.07 13.35 0.13
CA LEU A 105 9.59 14.06 -1.05
C LEU A 105 8.95 15.39 -0.60
N PRO A 106 8.96 16.44 -1.46
CA PRO A 106 8.28 17.69 -1.17
C PRO A 106 6.79 17.48 -0.83
N GLY A 107 6.26 18.33 0.05
CA GLY A 107 4.82 18.37 0.37
C GLY A 107 4.38 17.49 1.56
N GLN A 108 5.32 16.93 2.33
CA GLN A 108 4.96 16.24 3.57
C GLN A 108 4.63 17.22 4.70
N ALA A 109 3.53 16.94 5.41
CA ALA A 109 3.07 17.77 6.53
C ALA A 109 3.72 17.33 7.85
N GLY A 110 4.25 18.30 8.60
CA GLY A 110 4.86 18.14 9.94
C GLY A 110 6.39 18.11 9.91
N ARG A 111 7.05 18.26 11.08
CA ARG A 111 8.52 18.29 11.19
C ARG A 111 9.13 16.91 10.86
N PRO A 112 10.19 16.85 10.04
CA PRO A 112 10.96 15.62 9.83
C PRO A 112 11.76 15.24 11.07
N ASP A 113 12.33 14.03 11.10
CA ASP A 113 13.19 13.60 12.21
C ASP A 113 14.57 14.28 12.14
N TRP A 114 15.12 14.43 10.93
CA TRP A 114 16.43 15.01 10.67
C TRP A 114 16.44 15.87 9.41
N PHE A 115 17.52 16.63 9.25
CA PHE A 115 17.85 17.43 8.08
C PHE A 115 19.24 17.04 7.60
N LEU A 116 19.36 16.69 6.32
CA LEU A 116 20.64 16.56 5.65
C LEU A 116 20.99 17.89 4.98
N HIS A 117 22.14 18.45 5.33
CA HIS A 117 22.69 19.67 4.77
C HIS A 117 23.84 19.32 3.84
N THR A 118 23.87 19.88 2.62
CA THR A 118 24.95 19.59 1.67
C THR A 118 25.12 20.69 0.64
N ASP A 119 26.34 20.82 0.10
CA ASP A 119 26.66 21.61 -1.09
C ASP A 119 26.62 20.79 -2.39
N CYS A 120 26.41 19.47 -2.29
CA CYS A 120 26.53 18.48 -3.37
C CYS A 120 27.89 18.39 -4.07
N LEU A 121 28.92 19.01 -3.51
CA LEU A 121 30.28 19.00 -4.05
C LEU A 121 31.23 18.29 -3.10
N THR A 122 31.28 18.74 -1.85
CA THR A 122 32.30 18.32 -0.88
C THR A 122 31.79 18.18 0.55
N GLU A 123 30.75 18.92 0.92
CA GLU A 123 30.28 19.03 2.31
C GLU A 123 28.92 18.35 2.46
N VAL A 124 28.79 17.51 3.49
CA VAL A 124 27.52 16.94 3.92
C VAL A 124 27.52 16.74 5.43
N SER A 125 26.41 17.07 6.07
CA SER A 125 26.16 16.81 7.49
C SER A 125 24.69 16.45 7.71
N VAL A 126 24.42 15.71 8.79
CA VAL A 126 23.06 15.33 9.19
C VAL A 126 22.81 15.78 10.62
N ASP A 127 21.74 16.54 10.82
CA ASP A 127 21.39 17.14 12.11
C ASP A 127 19.88 17.02 12.40
N GLU A 128 19.49 17.07 13.68
CA GLU A 128 18.07 17.13 14.08
C GLU A 128 17.41 18.49 13.79
N GLU A 129 18.24 19.53 13.66
CA GLU A 129 17.81 20.90 13.45
C GLU A 129 18.24 21.41 12.07
N ARG A 130 17.42 22.30 11.52
CA ARG A 130 17.76 22.97 10.29
C ARG A 130 18.76 24.09 10.58
N LYS A 131 20.01 23.92 10.15
CA LYS A 131 21.03 24.97 10.14
C LYS A 131 20.70 26.03 9.06
N ALA A 132 21.06 27.28 9.34
CA ALA A 132 20.86 28.40 8.43
C ALA A 132 22.14 28.65 7.62
N GLY A 133 22.00 28.88 6.32
CA GLY A 133 23.13 29.16 5.42
C GLY A 133 23.51 28.02 4.48
N ASP A 134 23.00 26.80 4.70
CA ASP A 134 23.29 25.66 3.83
C ASP A 134 22.54 25.77 2.48
N PRO A 135 23.24 25.56 1.35
CA PRO A 135 22.68 25.78 0.02
C PRO A 135 21.60 24.74 -0.35
N LEU A 136 21.72 23.50 0.13
CA LEU A 136 20.72 22.45 -0.06
C LEU A 136 20.44 21.73 1.26
N VAL A 137 19.14 21.63 1.59
CA VAL A 137 18.66 20.95 2.79
C VAL A 137 17.58 19.96 2.41
N TYR A 138 17.80 18.68 2.74
CA TYR A 138 16.86 17.59 2.50
C TYR A 138 16.28 17.11 3.83
N PRO A 139 14.96 17.18 4.04
CA PRO A 139 14.33 16.56 5.21
C PRO A 139 14.50 15.04 5.13
N VAL A 140 14.80 14.40 6.26
CA VAL A 140 14.94 12.95 6.37
C VAL A 140 14.06 12.47 7.52
N SER A 141 13.31 11.39 7.28
CA SER A 141 12.47 10.79 8.31
C SER A 141 12.52 9.28 8.31
N ARG A 142 12.18 8.73 9.46
CA ARG A 142 11.93 7.31 9.64
C ARG A 142 10.49 6.98 9.28
N TYR A 143 10.31 6.13 8.28
CA TYR A 143 9.02 5.54 7.98
C TYR A 143 8.93 4.16 8.62
N VAL A 144 7.80 3.88 9.28
CA VAL A 144 7.57 2.58 9.90
C VAL A 144 6.23 2.04 9.42
N TYR A 145 6.31 0.93 8.68
CA TYR A 145 5.18 0.09 8.35
C TYR A 145 5.03 -0.98 9.41
N GLN A 146 3.83 -1.17 9.93
CA GLN A 146 3.56 -2.16 10.97
C GLN A 146 2.30 -2.94 10.65
N PHE A 147 2.41 -4.26 10.63
CA PHE A 147 1.25 -5.15 10.64
C PHE A 147 0.82 -5.40 12.08
N GLN A 148 -0.41 -5.02 12.43
CA GLN A 148 -0.96 -5.23 13.78
C GLN A 148 -2.46 -5.48 13.72
N GLY A 149 -2.88 -6.65 14.21
CA GLY A 149 -4.27 -7.11 14.15
C GLY A 149 -4.63 -7.48 12.71
N ASP A 150 -5.59 -6.75 12.14
CA ASP A 150 -6.10 -6.88 10.79
C ASP A 150 -5.71 -5.69 9.89
N LYS A 151 -4.73 -4.88 10.31
CA LYS A 151 -4.37 -3.63 9.62
C LYS A 151 -2.89 -3.56 9.32
N LEU A 152 -2.57 -3.08 8.12
CA LEU A 152 -1.28 -2.50 7.81
C LEU A 152 -1.33 -1.03 8.20
N ARG A 153 -0.43 -0.60 9.08
CA ARG A 153 -0.34 0.77 9.57
C ARG A 153 0.96 1.41 9.12
N PHE A 154 0.94 2.73 9.04
CA PHE A 154 2.07 3.55 8.68
C PHE A 154 2.24 4.68 9.69
N LYS A 155 3.48 4.99 10.05
CA LYS A 155 3.82 6.27 10.68
C LYS A 155 5.08 6.86 10.05
N ARG A 156 5.18 8.17 10.16
CA ARG A 156 6.35 8.97 9.81
C ARG A 156 6.94 9.62 11.05
N GLY A 157 8.22 9.37 11.32
CA GLY A 157 8.91 9.88 12.49
C GLY A 157 8.13 9.66 13.78
N ASN A 158 7.92 10.76 14.52
CA ASN A 158 7.18 10.78 15.78
C ASN A 158 5.65 10.89 15.64
N SER A 159 5.11 10.82 14.43
CA SER A 159 3.65 10.83 14.23
C SER A 159 2.98 9.54 14.73
N LYS A 160 1.67 9.63 14.98
CA LYS A 160 0.85 8.47 15.37
C LYS A 160 0.71 7.51 14.19
N PHE A 161 0.60 6.22 14.49
CA PHE A 161 0.26 5.21 13.48
C PHE A 161 -1.13 5.47 12.90
N GLN A 162 -1.21 5.48 11.58
CA GLN A 162 -2.43 5.59 10.81
C GLN A 162 -2.67 4.29 10.02
N PRO A 163 -3.93 3.86 9.86
CA PRO A 163 -4.25 2.72 9.00
C PRO A 163 -3.92 3.07 7.54
N LEU A 164 -3.23 2.15 6.86
CA LEU A 164 -2.92 2.24 5.43
C LEU A 164 -3.78 1.27 4.61
N VAL A 165 -3.95 0.05 5.12
CA VAL A 165 -4.84 -0.98 4.55
C VAL A 165 -5.55 -1.69 5.68
N ASP A 166 -6.86 -1.84 5.55
CA ASP A 166 -7.70 -2.62 6.47
C ASP A 166 -7.88 -4.05 5.95
N ASN A 167 -8.39 -4.95 6.80
CA ASN A 167 -8.69 -6.33 6.42
C ASN A 167 -7.47 -7.11 5.89
N VAL A 168 -6.28 -6.80 6.40
CA VAL A 168 -5.04 -7.51 6.11
C VAL A 168 -5.00 -8.76 6.97
N GLN A 169 -5.06 -9.93 6.32
CA GLN A 169 -4.94 -11.23 6.96
C GLN A 169 -3.47 -11.58 7.24
N ALA A 170 -2.57 -11.23 6.32
CA ALA A 170 -1.15 -11.48 6.48
C ALA A 170 -0.30 -10.47 5.70
N MET A 171 0.84 -10.09 6.28
CA MET A 171 1.91 -9.34 5.63
C MET A 171 3.21 -10.11 5.80
N ARG A 172 3.98 -10.25 4.72
CA ARG A 172 5.35 -10.77 4.79
C ARG A 172 6.28 -9.85 4.03
N VAL A 173 7.43 -9.58 4.61
CA VAL A 173 8.51 -8.82 3.99
C VAL A 173 9.78 -9.63 4.17
N GLU A 174 10.46 -9.95 3.07
CA GLU A 174 11.63 -10.81 3.08
C GLU A 174 12.74 -10.18 2.24
N ARG A 175 13.96 -10.15 2.78
CA ARG A 175 15.15 -9.74 2.02
C ARG A 175 15.70 -10.96 1.30
N VAL A 176 15.90 -10.85 0.00
CA VAL A 176 16.37 -11.96 -0.84
C VAL A 176 17.66 -11.56 -1.56
N GLN A 177 18.70 -12.36 -1.36
CA GLN A 177 19.97 -12.23 -2.08
C GLN A 177 19.83 -12.80 -3.49
N MET A 178 20.35 -12.09 -4.50
CA MET A 178 20.41 -12.53 -5.89
C MET A 178 21.84 -12.45 -6.41
N ALA A 179 22.13 -13.15 -7.51
CA ALA A 179 23.44 -13.14 -8.16
C ALA A 179 23.93 -11.74 -8.59
N GLY A 180 23.00 -10.77 -8.75
CA GLY A 180 23.30 -9.39 -9.18
C GLY A 180 22.89 -8.30 -8.18
N GLY A 181 22.63 -8.63 -6.90
CA GLY A 181 22.26 -7.66 -5.87
C GLY A 181 21.24 -8.19 -4.87
N GLU A 182 20.57 -7.29 -4.17
CA GLU A 182 19.51 -7.62 -3.21
C GLU A 182 18.15 -7.14 -3.69
N ARG A 183 17.09 -7.84 -3.30
CA ARG A 183 15.71 -7.34 -3.40
C ARG A 183 14.95 -7.55 -2.09
N VAL A 184 13.88 -6.80 -1.95
CA VAL A 184 12.87 -7.00 -0.91
C VAL A 184 11.60 -7.51 -1.57
N ASP A 185 11.12 -8.65 -1.11
CA ASP A 185 9.83 -9.22 -1.49
C ASP A 185 8.78 -8.85 -0.46
N ILE A 186 7.66 -8.35 -0.94
CA ILE A 186 6.53 -7.93 -0.12
C ILE A 186 5.33 -8.74 -0.57
N SER A 187 4.67 -9.42 0.37
CA SER A 187 3.39 -10.07 0.14
C SER A 187 2.34 -9.53 1.10
N LEU A 188 1.16 -9.23 0.56
CA LEU A 188 0.00 -8.75 1.31
C LEU A 188 -1.20 -9.62 0.96
N THR A 189 -1.81 -10.21 1.98
CA THR A 189 -3.03 -11.02 1.84
C THR A 189 -4.18 -10.28 2.49
N LEU A 190 -5.19 -9.90 1.70
CA LEU A 190 -6.41 -9.23 2.17
C LEU A 190 -7.55 -10.25 2.23
N TYR A 191 -8.46 -10.07 3.18
CA TYR A 191 -9.61 -10.93 3.38
C TYR A 191 -10.87 -10.12 3.69
N GLU A 192 -11.88 -10.19 2.83
CA GLU A 192 -13.17 -9.55 3.08
C GLU A 192 -14.18 -10.55 3.68
N PRO A 193 -14.57 -10.39 4.96
CA PRO A 193 -15.42 -11.36 5.66
C PRO A 193 -16.84 -11.50 5.11
N THR A 194 -17.44 -10.44 4.55
CA THR A 194 -18.84 -10.45 4.10
C THR A 194 -19.03 -11.34 2.89
N LEU A 195 -18.10 -11.28 1.94
CA LEU A 195 -18.13 -12.03 0.69
C LEU A 195 -17.17 -13.24 0.71
N LYS A 196 -16.42 -13.43 1.80
CA LYS A 196 -15.40 -14.47 1.98
C LYS A 196 -14.38 -14.49 0.83
N VAL A 197 -13.98 -13.31 0.39
CA VAL A 197 -13.01 -13.15 -0.70
C VAL A 197 -11.64 -12.96 -0.09
N GLN A 198 -10.67 -13.71 -0.60
CA GLN A 198 -9.26 -13.55 -0.24
C GLN A 198 -8.47 -13.20 -1.49
N GLN A 199 -7.57 -12.22 -1.37
CA GLN A 199 -6.65 -11.84 -2.44
C GLN A 199 -5.23 -11.73 -1.90
N ARG A 200 -4.28 -12.31 -2.62
CA ARG A 200 -2.85 -12.23 -2.32
C ARG A 200 -2.16 -11.42 -3.40
N HIS A 201 -1.40 -10.42 -2.97
CA HIS A 201 -0.64 -9.53 -3.83
C HIS A 201 0.83 -9.60 -3.46
N GLU A 202 1.69 -9.65 -4.47
CA GLU A 202 3.13 -9.75 -4.30
C GLU A 202 3.84 -8.71 -5.14
N LEU A 203 4.90 -8.14 -4.59
CA LEU A 203 5.75 -7.20 -5.28
C LEU A 203 7.20 -7.37 -4.82
N SER A 204 8.11 -7.38 -5.79
CA SER A 204 9.55 -7.38 -5.55
C SER A 204 10.17 -6.03 -5.86
N VAL A 205 11.09 -5.60 -5.01
CA VAL A 205 11.76 -4.30 -5.14
C VAL A 205 13.26 -4.51 -5.06
N ALA A 206 13.98 -4.26 -6.16
CA ALA A 206 15.43 -4.29 -6.16
C ALA A 206 16.01 -3.15 -5.29
N ILE A 207 16.99 -3.48 -4.45
CA ILE A 207 17.72 -2.52 -3.63
C ILE A 207 18.87 -1.95 -4.47
N ARG A 208 18.82 -0.64 -4.73
CA ARG A 208 19.84 0.04 -5.55
C ARG A 208 20.95 0.69 -4.73
N ASN A 209 20.72 0.93 -3.44
CA ASN A 209 21.74 1.48 -2.55
C ASN A 209 22.00 0.53 -1.37
N PRO A 210 22.77 -0.55 -1.58
CA PRO A 210 23.21 -1.38 -0.47
C PRO A 210 24.19 -0.56 0.38
N VAL A 211 23.81 -0.34 1.64
CA VAL A 211 24.80 0.01 2.66
C VAL A 211 25.56 -1.29 2.95
N PRO A 212 26.91 -1.31 2.86
CA PRO A 212 27.69 -2.51 3.13
C PRO A 212 27.29 -3.09 4.49
N ALA A 213 27.02 -4.40 4.51
CA ALA A 213 26.92 -5.12 5.77
C ALA A 213 28.24 -4.90 6.51
N SER A 214 28.13 -4.38 7.74
CA SER A 214 29.24 -4.26 8.68
C SER A 214 29.96 -5.59 8.87
#